data_AF-A0A661UG54-F1
#
_entry.id   AF-A0A661UG54-F1
#
_cell.length_a   1.000
_cell.length_b   1.000
_cell.length_c   1.000
_cell.angle_alpha   90.00
_cell.angle_beta   90.00
_cell.angle_gamma   90.00
#
_symmetry.space_group_name_H-M   'P 1'
#
loop_
_entity.id
_entity.type
_entity.pdbx_description
1 polymer ?
#
loop_
_entity_poly.entity_id
_entity_poly.type
_entity_poly.pdbx_seq_one_letter_code
_entity_poly.pdbx_strand_id
1 'polypeptide(L)'
;MKTEYKIMATAIVFGLLFWLIDLSANPVYQKIFVMLLFIVFGILLSIISVKRRKALRALRHSHERFRTVANFTYDWEYWMNPNGHFVYISPSCERITGYKAKEFFKDPELFNKIIHPEDKDIFLRHYKDQKFDP
;
A
#
# COMPACT_ATOMS: atom_id res chain seq x y z
N MET A 1 -9.53 0.30 -70.59
CA MET A 1 -8.42 0.22 -69.61
C MET A 1 -8.64 0.99 -68.30
N LYS A 2 -8.61 2.34 -68.21
CA LYS A 2 -8.73 3.05 -66.91
C LYS A 2 -10.09 2.86 -66.20
N THR A 3 -11.19 2.71 -66.95
CA THR A 3 -12.55 2.56 -66.40
C THR A 3 -12.79 1.16 -65.84
N GLU A 4 -12.22 0.13 -66.46
CA GLU A 4 -12.38 -1.28 -66.03
C GLU A 4 -11.66 -1.56 -64.71
N TYR A 5 -10.47 -0.97 -64.49
CA TYR A 5 -9.73 -1.10 -63.23
C TYR A 5 -10.51 -0.49 -62.04
N LYS A 6 -11.18 0.65 -62.24
CA LYS A 6 -11.97 1.30 -61.18
C LYS A 6 -13.13 0.43 -60.73
N ILE A 7 -13.84 -0.20 -61.67
CA ILE A 7 -14.98 -1.08 -61.39
C ILE A 7 -14.53 -2.30 -60.58
N MET A 8 -13.40 -2.92 -60.97
CA MET A 8 -12.84 -4.07 -60.26
C MET A 8 -12.38 -3.71 -58.85
N ALA A 9 -11.71 -2.57 -58.65
CA ALA A 9 -11.29 -2.10 -57.33
C ALA A 9 -12.48 -1.83 -56.41
N THR A 10 -13.56 -1.21 -56.91
CA THR A 10 -14.78 -1.02 -56.13
C THR A 10 -15.44 -2.35 -55.74
N ALA A 11 -15.49 -3.32 -56.65
CA ALA A 11 -16.09 -4.62 -56.37
C ALA A 11 -15.33 -5.38 -55.26
N ILE A 12 -13.99 -5.29 -55.24
CA ILE A 12 -13.17 -5.90 -54.18
C ILE A 12 -13.43 -5.22 -52.83
N VAL A 13 -13.48 -3.89 -52.79
CA VAL A 13 -13.75 -3.13 -51.56
C VAL A 13 -15.15 -3.44 -51.02
N PHE A 14 -16.16 -3.51 -51.88
CA PHE A 14 -17.52 -3.89 -51.49
C PHE A 14 -17.61 -5.36 -51.05
N GLY A 15 -16.91 -6.28 -51.72
CA GLY A 15 -16.84 -7.68 -51.31
C GLY A 15 -16.15 -7.86 -49.96
N LEU A 16 -15.08 -7.11 -49.70
CA LEU A 16 -14.40 -7.07 -48.40
C LEU A 16 -15.29 -6.46 -47.31
N LEU A 17 -15.98 -5.36 -47.61
CA LEU A 17 -16.94 -4.75 -46.68
C LEU A 17 -18.12 -5.68 -46.38
N PHE A 18 -18.66 -6.37 -47.39
CA PHE A 18 -19.74 -7.34 -47.23
C PHE A 18 -19.28 -8.54 -46.39
N TRP A 19 -18.10 -9.09 -46.69
CA TRP A 19 -17.50 -10.17 -45.90
C TRP A 19 -17.22 -9.72 -44.45
N LEU A 20 -16.77 -8.49 -44.23
CA LEU A 20 -16.58 -7.92 -42.88
C LEU A 20 -17.89 -7.74 -42.10
N ILE A 21 -18.97 -7.37 -42.77
CA ILE A 21 -20.31 -7.26 -42.17
C ILE A 21 -20.86 -8.64 -41.83
N ASP A 22 -20.75 -9.62 -42.74
CA ASP A 22 -21.23 -10.99 -42.52
C ASP A 22 -20.41 -11.74 -41.46
N LEU A 23 -19.10 -11.48 -41.40
CA LEU A 23 -18.21 -11.95 -40.33
C LEU A 23 -18.68 -11.49 -38.93
N SER A 24 -19.31 -10.30 -38.84
CA SER A 24 -19.90 -9.79 -37.60
C SER A 24 -21.30 -10.35 -37.29
N ALA A 25 -22.03 -10.82 -38.32
CA ALA A 25 -23.36 -11.41 -38.19
C ALA A 25 -23.32 -12.91 -37.85
N ASN A 26 -22.19 -13.57 -38.05
CA ASN A 26 -22.05 -15.00 -37.78
C ASN A 26 -21.95 -15.29 -36.26
N PRO A 27 -22.90 -16.07 -35.70
CA PRO A 27 -23.00 -16.30 -34.26
C PRO A 27 -21.82 -17.11 -33.68
N VAL A 28 -21.05 -17.81 -34.51
CA VAL A 28 -19.84 -18.54 -34.06
C VAL A 28 -18.72 -17.57 -33.72
N TYR A 29 -18.48 -16.54 -34.54
CA TYR A 29 -17.45 -15.54 -34.28
C TYR A 29 -17.79 -14.66 -33.09
N GLN A 30 -19.08 -14.33 -32.91
CA GLN A 30 -19.56 -13.62 -31.73
C GLN A 30 -19.26 -14.41 -30.43
N LYS A 31 -19.51 -15.73 -30.42
CA LYS A 31 -19.19 -16.60 -29.26
C LYS A 31 -17.69 -16.69 -29.01
N ILE A 32 -16.87 -16.83 -30.06
CA ILE A 32 -15.41 -16.88 -29.93
C ILE A 32 -14.87 -15.55 -29.40
N PHE A 33 -15.37 -14.42 -29.91
CA PHE A 33 -14.97 -13.09 -29.46
C PHE A 33 -15.29 -12.87 -27.97
N VAL A 34 -16.50 -13.23 -27.54
CA VAL A 34 -16.90 -13.16 -26.13
C VAL A 34 -16.03 -14.06 -25.26
N MET A 35 -15.75 -15.30 -25.70
CA MET A 35 -14.85 -16.22 -24.97
C MET A 35 -13.44 -15.65 -24.82
N LEU A 36 -12.89 -15.06 -25.89
CA LEU A 36 -11.57 -14.41 -25.86
C LEU A 36 -11.57 -13.21 -24.91
N LEU A 37 -12.63 -12.40 -24.89
CA LEU A 37 -12.76 -11.28 -23.96
C LEU A 37 -12.73 -11.77 -22.50
N PHE A 38 -13.46 -12.85 -22.18
CA PHE A 38 -13.42 -13.44 -20.84
C PHE A 38 -12.03 -13.98 -20.47
N ILE A 39 -11.32 -14.61 -21.41
CA ILE A 39 -9.95 -15.12 -21.17
C ILE A 39 -9.00 -13.94 -20.89
N VAL A 40 -9.01 -12.91 -21.74
CA VAL A 40 -8.16 -11.73 -21.59
C VAL A 40 -8.46 -11.01 -20.27
N PHE A 41 -9.74 -10.85 -19.94
CA PHE A 41 -10.17 -10.26 -18.68
C PHE A 41 -9.71 -11.08 -17.47
N GLY A 42 -9.83 -12.40 -17.53
CA GLY A 42 -9.34 -13.31 -16.48
C GLY A 42 -7.83 -13.22 -16.27
N ILE A 43 -7.05 -13.14 -17.36
CA ILE A 43 -5.59 -12.96 -17.30
C ILE A 43 -5.23 -11.60 -16.69
N LEU A 44 -5.89 -10.52 -17.11
CA LEU A 44 -5.72 -9.17 -16.55
C LEU A 44 -5.96 -9.16 -15.04
N LEU A 45 -7.09 -9.70 -14.58
CA LEU A 45 -7.41 -9.79 -13.16
C LEU A 45 -6.39 -10.63 -12.39
N SER A 46 -5.94 -11.74 -12.96
CA SER A 46 -4.92 -12.60 -12.36
C SER A 46 -3.61 -11.82 -12.14
N ILE A 47 -3.11 -11.12 -13.16
CA ILE A 47 -1.90 -10.31 -13.09
C ILE A 47 -2.03 -9.22 -12.01
N ILE A 48 -3.15 -8.50 -12.00
CA ILE A 48 -3.43 -7.45 -11.00
C ILE A 48 -3.42 -8.03 -9.59
N SER A 49 -4.08 -9.18 -9.38
CA SER A 49 -4.15 -9.84 -8.07
C SER A 49 -2.77 -10.27 -7.56
N VAL A 50 -1.91 -10.79 -8.43
CA VAL A 50 -0.55 -11.23 -8.09
C VAL A 50 0.33 -10.02 -7.76
N LYS A 51 0.28 -8.95 -8.55
CA LYS A 51 1.01 -7.71 -8.29
C LYS A 51 0.63 -7.10 -6.94
N ARG A 52 -0.68 -7.00 -6.66
CA ARG A 52 -1.19 -6.50 -5.38
C ARG A 52 -0.68 -7.32 -4.21
N ARG A 53 -0.75 -8.66 -4.30
CA ARG A 53 -0.26 -9.55 -3.24
C ARG A 53 1.25 -9.42 -3.00
N LYS A 54 2.04 -9.25 -4.07
CA LYS A 54 3.49 -9.03 -3.95
C LYS A 54 3.81 -7.68 -3.30
N ALA A 55 3.15 -6.61 -3.70
CA ALA A 55 3.33 -5.27 -3.11
C ALA A 55 2.97 -5.26 -1.61
N LEU A 56 1.83 -5.87 -1.23
CA LEU A 56 1.43 -5.99 0.17
C LEU A 56 2.41 -6.83 0.99
N ARG A 57 2.94 -7.93 0.44
CA ARG A 57 3.96 -8.74 1.11
C ARG A 57 5.28 -7.99 1.27
N ALA A 58 5.75 -7.29 0.23
CA ALA A 58 6.95 -6.47 0.31
C ALA A 58 6.80 -5.35 1.35
N LEU A 59 5.65 -4.69 1.40
CA LEU A 59 5.33 -3.69 2.40
C LEU A 59 5.33 -4.27 3.82
N ARG A 60 4.67 -5.41 4.04
CA ARG A 60 4.68 -6.11 5.33
C ARG A 60 6.09 -6.49 5.77
N HIS A 61 6.87 -7.07 4.87
CA HIS A 61 8.23 -7.50 5.17
C HIS A 61 9.17 -6.32 5.43
N SER A 62 8.99 -5.21 4.71
CA SER A 62 9.69 -3.96 5.02
C SER A 62 9.29 -3.43 6.39
N HIS A 63 8.01 -3.43 6.72
CA HIS A 63 7.50 -2.97 8.01
C HIS A 63 8.00 -3.86 9.16
N GLU A 64 8.02 -5.18 8.98
CA GLU A 64 8.60 -6.12 9.95
C GLU A 64 10.10 -5.89 10.11
N ARG A 65 10.86 -5.69 9.03
CA ARG A 65 12.28 -5.33 9.11
C ARG A 65 12.50 -4.00 9.83
N PHE A 66 11.72 -2.97 9.55
CA PHE A 66 11.77 -1.70 10.26
C PHE A 66 11.44 -1.88 11.75
N ARG A 67 10.41 -2.67 12.08
CA ARG A 67 10.10 -3.01 13.47
C ARG A 67 11.23 -3.77 14.12
N THR A 68 11.86 -4.73 13.45
CA THR A 68 13.03 -5.44 13.98
C THR A 68 14.17 -4.46 14.24
N VAL A 69 14.57 -3.64 13.27
CA VAL A 69 15.67 -2.68 13.46
C VAL A 69 15.35 -1.69 14.60
N ALA A 70 14.15 -1.10 14.63
CA ALA A 70 13.71 -0.19 15.70
C ALA A 70 13.52 -0.89 17.07
N ASN A 71 13.24 -2.19 17.10
CA ASN A 71 13.16 -2.97 18.35
C ASN A 71 14.56 -3.42 18.83
N PHE A 72 15.58 -3.40 17.97
CA PHE A 72 16.96 -3.79 18.27
C PHE A 72 17.87 -2.61 18.57
N THR A 73 17.41 -1.36 18.42
CA THR A 73 18.09 -0.22 19.03
C THR A 73 18.02 -0.38 20.54
N TYR A 74 19.17 -0.26 21.21
CA TYR A 74 19.23 -0.41 22.67
C TYR A 74 18.48 0.70 23.39
N ASP A 75 18.28 1.83 22.74
CA ASP A 75 17.65 3.03 23.28
C ASP A 75 16.13 2.91 23.41
N TRP A 76 15.58 3.65 24.37
CA TRP A 76 14.14 3.77 24.55
C TRP A 76 13.61 4.89 23.67
N GLU A 77 12.87 4.50 22.64
CA GLU A 77 12.16 5.42 21.76
C GLU A 77 10.66 5.45 22.08
N TYR A 78 10.06 6.64 22.05
CA TYR A 78 8.63 6.82 22.18
C TYR A 78 8.14 7.98 21.31
N TRP A 79 6.88 7.93 20.89
CA TRP A 79 6.19 9.03 20.24
C TRP A 79 4.99 9.43 21.06
N MET A 80 4.79 10.73 21.24
CA MET A 80 3.60 11.29 21.87
C MET A 80 2.81 12.12 20.87
N ASN A 81 1.49 12.11 20.99
CA ASN A 81 0.64 13.06 20.28
C ASN A 81 0.69 14.45 20.96
N PRO A 82 0.19 15.51 20.31
CA PRO A 82 0.15 16.85 20.91
C PRO A 82 -0.61 16.94 22.24
N ASN A 83 -1.54 16.00 22.47
CA ASN A 83 -2.33 15.89 23.69
C ASN A 83 -1.57 15.18 24.83
N GLY A 84 -0.31 14.79 24.63
CA GLY A 84 0.54 14.17 25.65
C GLY A 84 0.34 12.66 25.84
N HIS A 85 -0.40 11.98 24.95
CA HIS A 85 -0.57 10.53 25.01
C HIS A 85 0.45 9.81 24.14
N PHE A 86 1.01 8.72 24.65
CA PHE A 86 1.88 7.84 23.87
C PHE A 86 1.15 7.21 22.69
N VAL A 87 1.72 7.36 21.50
CA VAL A 87 1.27 6.72 20.25
C VAL A 87 2.10 5.47 19.95
N TYR A 88 3.37 5.50 20.34
CA TYR A 88 4.29 4.40 20.17
C TYR A 88 5.31 4.39 21.31
N ILE A 89 5.66 3.21 21.80
CA ILE A 89 6.75 2.99 22.74
C ILE A 89 7.51 1.74 22.28
N SER A 90 8.82 1.86 22.11
CA SER A 90 9.70 0.76 21.75
C SER A 90 9.75 -0.31 22.85
N PRO A 91 9.79 -1.62 22.52
CA PRO A 91 9.96 -2.70 23.50
C PRO A 91 11.22 -2.57 24.36
N SER A 92 12.24 -1.82 23.90
CA SER A 92 13.46 -1.52 24.65
C SER A 92 13.19 -0.85 26.01
N CYS A 93 12.03 -0.21 26.19
CA CYS A 93 11.60 0.36 27.48
C CYS A 93 11.63 -0.66 28.64
N GLU A 94 11.33 -1.94 28.38
CA GLU A 94 11.31 -2.97 29.44
C GLU A 94 12.71 -3.23 29.97
N ARG A 95 13.74 -3.19 29.10
CA ARG A 95 15.12 -3.36 29.55
C ARG A 95 15.66 -2.14 30.29
N ILE A 96 15.22 -0.94 29.91
CA ILE A 96 15.73 0.33 30.47
C ILE A 96 15.02 0.68 31.78
N THR A 97 13.69 0.55 31.81
CA THR A 97 12.84 1.01 32.92
C THR A 97 12.30 -0.13 33.78
N GLY A 98 12.33 -1.37 33.29
CA GLY A 98 11.68 -2.53 33.93
C GLY A 98 10.19 -2.68 33.60
N TYR A 99 9.57 -1.70 32.93
CA TYR A 99 8.14 -1.72 32.60
C TYR A 99 7.90 -2.03 31.12
N LYS A 100 6.86 -2.82 30.84
CA LYS A 100 6.45 -3.15 29.48
C LYS A 100 5.78 -1.95 28.83
N ALA A 101 5.94 -1.81 27.51
CA ALA A 101 5.30 -0.76 26.72
C ALA A 101 3.78 -0.65 26.99
N LYS A 102 3.09 -1.80 27.14
CA LYS A 102 1.66 -1.87 27.47
C LYS A 102 1.27 -1.20 28.79
N GLU A 103 2.18 -1.05 29.74
CA GLU A 103 1.92 -0.46 31.05
C GLU A 103 1.90 1.06 30.96
N PHE A 104 2.79 1.65 30.16
CA PHE A 104 2.76 3.08 29.83
C PHE A 104 1.51 3.49 29.05
N PHE A 105 0.96 2.61 28.21
CA PHE A 105 -0.32 2.87 27.53
C PHE A 105 -1.53 2.76 28.48
N LYS A 106 -1.43 1.96 29.55
CA LYS A 106 -2.50 1.79 30.55
C LYS A 106 -2.50 2.90 31.59
N ASP A 107 -1.32 3.35 31.99
CA ASP A 107 -1.12 4.43 32.96
C ASP A 107 -0.19 5.49 32.34
N PRO A 108 -0.76 6.54 31.70
CA PRO A 108 0.01 7.63 31.13
C PRO A 108 0.92 8.33 32.14
N GLU A 109 0.57 8.32 33.43
CA GLU A 109 1.38 8.91 34.49
C GLU A 109 2.57 8.04 34.90
N LEU A 110 2.65 6.79 34.43
CA LEU A 110 3.77 5.90 34.74
C LEU A 110 5.12 6.53 34.39
N PHE A 111 5.19 7.22 33.24
CA PHE A 111 6.40 7.92 32.83
C PHE A 111 6.85 8.93 33.89
N ASN A 112 5.94 9.75 34.41
CA ASN A 112 6.26 10.75 35.44
C ASN A 112 6.60 10.12 36.81
N LYS A 113 6.02 8.95 37.11
CA LYS A 113 6.23 8.21 38.37
C LYS A 113 7.61 7.58 38.45
N ILE A 114 8.18 7.15 37.33
CA ILE A 114 9.48 6.47 37.29
C ILE A 114 10.67 7.44 37.19
N ILE A 115 10.41 8.73 36.90
CA ILE A 115 11.46 9.76 36.93
C ILE A 115 11.90 9.98 38.37
N HIS A 116 13.22 9.96 38.59
CA HIS A 116 13.80 10.25 39.89
C HIS A 116 13.36 11.64 40.40
N PRO A 117 12.98 11.82 41.68
CA PRO A 117 12.44 13.09 42.18
C PRO A 117 13.32 14.31 41.90
N GLU A 118 14.65 14.14 41.97
CA GLU A 118 15.62 15.21 41.72
C GLU A 118 15.71 15.61 40.24
N ASP A 119 15.34 14.70 39.33
CA ASP A 119 15.41 14.93 37.88
C ASP A 119 14.11 15.52 37.32
N LYS A 120 13.03 15.58 38.11
CA LYS A 120 11.72 16.06 37.66
C LYS A 120 11.78 17.49 37.15
N ASP A 121 12.47 18.38 37.84
CA ASP A 121 12.57 19.79 37.45
C ASP A 121 13.42 19.99 36.19
N ILE A 122 14.45 19.15 36.00
CA ILE A 122 15.27 19.14 34.79
C ILE A 122 14.44 18.65 33.60
N PHE A 123 13.72 17.54 33.79
CA PHE A 123 12.85 16.97 32.77
C PHE A 123 11.72 17.92 32.36
N LEU A 124 11.06 18.56 33.32
CA LEU A 124 9.97 19.50 33.03
C LEU A 124 10.42 20.72 32.22
N ARG A 125 11.66 21.20 32.44
CA ARG A 125 12.25 22.26 31.61
C ARG A 125 12.46 21.78 30.18
N HIS A 126 13.14 20.64 30.02
CA HIS A 126 13.36 20.03 28.71
C HIS A 126 12.05 19.78 27.93
N TYR A 127 11.02 19.26 28.61
CA TYR A 127 9.73 18.97 28.01
C TYR A 127 8.99 20.23 27.53
N LYS A 128 9.11 21.35 28.26
CA LYS A 128 8.54 22.64 27.85
C LYS A 128 9.28 23.23 26.65
N ASP A 129 10.59 23.08 26.60
CA ASP A 129 11.43 23.60 25.51
C ASP A 129 11.18 22.85 24.19
N GLN A 130 10.90 21.54 24.24
CA GLN A 130 10.52 20.76 23.04
C GLN A 130 9.11 21.04 22.51
N LYS A 131 8.21 21.59 23.34
CA LYS A 131 6.82 21.90 22.92
C LYS A 131 6.72 23.14 22.02
N PHE A 132 7.83 23.74 21.61
CA PHE A 132 7.87 25.00 20.87
C PHE A 132 8.82 24.92 19.65
N ASP A 133 8.43 24.16 18.63
CA ASP A 133 8.89 24.41 17.25
C ASP A 133 7.72 24.14 16.29
N PRO A 134 6.96 25.18 15.88
CA PRO A 134 5.89 25.06 14.88
C PRO A 134 6.40 24.80 13.46
#